data_AF-A0A968T775-F1
#
_entry.id   AF-A0A968T775-F1
#
_cell.length_a   1.000
_cell.length_b   1.000
_cell.length_c   1.000
_cell.angle_alpha   90.00
_cell.angle_beta   90.00
_cell.angle_gamma   90.00
#
_symmetry.space_group_name_H-M   'P 1'
#
loop_
_entity.id
_entity.type
_entity.pdbx_description
1 polymer ?
#
loop_
_entity_poly.entity_id
_entity_poly.type
_entity_poly.pdbx_seq_one_letter_code
_entity_poly.pdbx_strand_id
1 'polypeptide(L)'
;MQRPLLIACLLASLSVAAPARAENVAHVNQLLSTRQCPSCDLANTGLVMANLRGADLRGADLRRANLSQADLSGADLRGANLAGASLNSANLSGANLMGADLAAADLRNAYLTNTYLWGARLDNALMQGAVGFANPNATPEHFFALGAQEASYNNYIGAIDYYNQALQLDPQFAPAYLGRGIMRHYLTDLPGAVQDAQIARRFLSSGGMKRRFAPPINSSAGLSACRILVRAATV
;
A
#
# COMPACT_ATOMS: atom_id res chain seq x y z
N MET A 1 -53.45 -54.33 -27.14
CA MET A 1 -53.82 -52.91 -27.07
C MET A 1 -52.86 -52.22 -26.11
N GLN A 2 -52.10 -51.23 -26.62
CA GLN A 2 -51.10 -50.44 -25.89
C GLN A 2 -51.75 -49.52 -24.85
N ARG A 3 -51.08 -49.28 -23.72
CA ARG A 3 -50.94 -47.95 -23.07
C ARG A 3 -49.71 -47.90 -22.13
N PRO A 4 -48.68 -47.10 -22.43
CA PRO A 4 -47.74 -46.57 -21.45
C PRO A 4 -48.14 -45.14 -21.04
N LEU A 5 -47.76 -44.68 -19.84
CA LEU A 5 -46.83 -43.56 -19.66
C LEU A 5 -46.64 -43.23 -18.17
N LEU A 6 -45.36 -43.13 -17.80
CA LEU A 6 -44.84 -42.59 -16.54
C LEU A 6 -45.13 -41.09 -16.43
N ILE A 7 -45.48 -40.61 -15.22
CA ILE A 7 -45.25 -39.22 -14.83
C ILE A 7 -44.63 -39.23 -13.43
N ALA A 8 -43.30 -39.17 -13.39
CA ALA A 8 -42.54 -38.79 -12.21
C ALA A 8 -42.65 -37.27 -12.07
N CYS A 9 -43.31 -36.79 -11.01
CA CYS A 9 -43.45 -35.36 -10.76
C CYS A 9 -42.22 -34.84 -10.01
N LEU A 10 -41.60 -33.79 -10.56
CA LEU A 10 -40.36 -33.17 -10.13
C LEU A 10 -40.37 -32.75 -8.65
N LEU A 11 -39.29 -33.11 -7.95
CA LEU A 11 -38.85 -32.43 -6.72
C LEU A 11 -38.39 -31.02 -7.08
N ALA A 12 -39.20 -30.01 -6.76
CA ALA A 12 -38.76 -28.62 -6.78
C ALA A 12 -37.84 -28.39 -5.57
N SER A 13 -36.53 -28.51 -5.77
CA SER A 13 -35.55 -27.99 -4.82
C SER A 13 -35.68 -26.47 -4.82
N LEU A 14 -36.31 -25.93 -3.78
CA LEU A 14 -36.35 -24.50 -3.51
C LEU A 14 -34.92 -24.06 -3.15
N SER A 15 -34.14 -23.62 -4.15
CA SER A 15 -32.90 -22.92 -3.87
C SER A 15 -33.26 -21.58 -3.25
N VAL A 16 -33.05 -21.44 -1.95
CA VAL A 16 -33.00 -20.12 -1.33
C VAL A 16 -31.73 -19.47 -1.87
N ALA A 17 -31.84 -18.81 -3.01
CA ALA A 17 -30.80 -17.91 -3.49
C ALA A 17 -30.58 -16.89 -2.37
N ALA A 18 -29.39 -16.87 -1.78
CA ALA A 18 -28.98 -15.77 -0.92
C ALA A 18 -29.29 -14.45 -1.65
N PRO A 19 -29.83 -13.43 -0.97
CA PRO A 19 -30.12 -12.17 -1.64
C PRO A 19 -28.82 -11.66 -2.24
N ALA A 20 -28.76 -11.63 -3.57
CA ALA A 20 -27.71 -10.94 -4.28
C ALA A 20 -27.74 -9.50 -3.76
N ARG A 21 -26.69 -9.07 -3.06
CA ARG A 21 -26.58 -7.68 -2.60
C ARG A 21 -26.62 -6.82 -3.85
N ALA A 22 -27.74 -6.12 -4.07
CA ALA A 22 -27.93 -5.32 -5.26
C ALA A 22 -27.01 -4.10 -5.18
N GLU A 23 -26.01 -4.05 -6.06
CA GLU A 23 -25.22 -2.86 -6.29
C GLU A 23 -26.14 -1.71 -6.72
N ASN A 24 -25.87 -0.48 -6.27
CA ASN A 24 -26.60 0.69 -6.73
C ASN A 24 -26.09 1.11 -8.13
N VAL A 25 -26.62 0.47 -9.17
CA VAL A 25 -26.21 0.66 -10.56
C VAL A 25 -26.35 2.13 -11.00
N ALA A 26 -27.32 2.87 -10.47
CA ALA A 26 -27.49 4.29 -10.79
C ALA A 26 -26.28 5.12 -10.34
N HIS A 27 -25.84 4.93 -9.10
CA HIS A 27 -24.65 5.62 -8.57
C HIS A 27 -23.35 5.14 -9.21
N VAL A 28 -23.22 3.84 -9.51
CA VAL A 28 -22.07 3.32 -10.26
C VAL A 28 -21.98 4.00 -11.63
N ASN A 29 -23.08 4.05 -12.38
CA ASN A 29 -23.12 4.72 -13.68
C ASN A 29 -22.83 6.22 -13.57
N GLN A 30 -23.37 6.89 -12.55
CA GLN A 30 -23.06 8.30 -12.28
C GLN A 30 -21.56 8.49 -12.03
N LEU A 31 -20.95 7.72 -11.15
CA LEU A 31 -19.52 7.80 -10.85
C LEU A 31 -18.68 7.58 -12.11
N LEU A 32 -18.96 6.52 -12.86
CA LEU A 32 -18.14 6.14 -14.02
C LEU A 32 -18.27 7.14 -15.18
N SER A 33 -19.44 7.76 -15.36
CA SER A 33 -19.67 8.74 -16.43
C SER A 33 -19.23 10.16 -16.08
N THR A 34 -19.42 10.58 -14.83
CA THR A 34 -19.24 11.99 -14.44
C THR A 34 -18.04 12.24 -13.54
N ARG A 35 -17.52 11.20 -12.87
CA ARG A 35 -16.57 11.32 -11.76
C ARG A 35 -17.09 12.14 -10.57
N GLN A 36 -18.40 12.37 -10.49
CA GLN A 36 -19.06 13.14 -9.45
C GLN A 36 -20.04 12.24 -8.72
N CYS A 37 -19.68 11.80 -7.52
CA CYS A 37 -20.55 10.98 -6.67
C CYS A 37 -20.40 11.33 -5.17
N PRO A 38 -20.58 12.61 -4.78
CA PRO A 38 -20.59 12.95 -3.36
C PRO A 38 -21.78 12.27 -2.67
N SER A 39 -21.52 11.63 -1.53
CA SER A 39 -22.53 10.92 -0.72
C SER A 39 -23.27 9.78 -1.44
N CYS A 40 -22.70 9.25 -2.52
CA CYS A 40 -23.28 8.11 -3.21
C CYS A 40 -23.19 6.83 -2.37
N ASP A 41 -24.23 6.02 -2.45
CA ASP A 41 -24.19 4.61 -2.05
C ASP A 41 -23.50 3.79 -3.13
N LEU A 42 -22.30 3.31 -2.83
CA LEU A 42 -21.44 2.44 -3.64
C LEU A 42 -21.02 1.21 -2.81
N ALA A 43 -21.79 0.84 -1.80
CA ALA A 43 -21.43 -0.27 -0.93
C ALA A 43 -21.46 -1.60 -1.70
N ASN A 44 -20.45 -2.44 -1.47
CA ASN A 44 -20.28 -3.75 -2.11
C ASN A 44 -20.11 -3.70 -3.65
N THR A 45 -19.89 -2.54 -4.27
CA THR A 45 -19.76 -2.45 -5.74
C THR A 45 -18.43 -2.98 -6.26
N GLY A 46 -18.44 -3.62 -7.43
CA GLY A 46 -17.24 -3.98 -8.20
C GLY A 46 -16.70 -2.81 -9.04
N LEU A 47 -15.58 -2.23 -8.63
CA LEU A 47 -14.87 -1.13 -9.31
C LEU A 47 -13.40 -1.48 -9.59
N VAL A 48 -13.12 -2.77 -9.81
CA VAL A 48 -11.78 -3.30 -10.09
C VAL A 48 -11.20 -2.63 -11.33
N MET A 49 -9.97 -2.14 -11.24
CA MET A 49 -9.29 -1.40 -12.33
C MET A 49 -10.05 -0.17 -12.84
N ALA A 50 -11.07 0.33 -12.12
CA ALA A 50 -11.80 1.50 -12.55
C ALA A 50 -10.87 2.72 -12.59
N ASN A 51 -10.93 3.48 -13.67
CA ASN A 51 -10.34 4.81 -13.69
C ASN A 51 -11.30 5.74 -12.93
N LEU A 52 -10.86 6.22 -11.77
CA LEU A 52 -11.57 7.14 -10.88
C LEU A 52 -10.68 8.35 -10.51
N ARG A 53 -9.66 8.62 -11.35
CA ARG A 53 -8.75 9.75 -11.19
C ARG A 53 -9.52 11.06 -11.02
N GLY A 54 -9.19 11.80 -9.96
CA GLY A 54 -9.81 13.08 -9.63
C GLY A 54 -11.30 13.03 -9.30
N ALA A 55 -11.87 11.85 -9.04
CA ALA A 55 -13.30 11.74 -8.72
C ALA A 55 -13.65 12.41 -7.40
N ASP A 56 -14.82 13.05 -7.35
CA ASP A 56 -15.44 13.53 -6.13
C ASP A 56 -16.28 12.41 -5.52
N LEU A 57 -15.78 11.85 -4.42
CA LEU A 57 -16.39 10.77 -3.64
C LEU A 57 -16.59 11.20 -2.18
N ARG A 58 -16.72 12.51 -1.93
CA ARG A 58 -16.87 13.06 -0.57
C ARG A 58 -18.07 12.45 0.13
N GLY A 59 -17.85 11.83 1.29
CA GLY A 59 -18.89 11.19 2.08
C GLY A 59 -19.55 9.96 1.43
N ALA A 60 -19.02 9.44 0.31
CA ALA A 60 -19.58 8.26 -0.33
C ALA A 60 -19.47 7.02 0.57
N ASP A 61 -20.45 6.13 0.50
CA ASP A 61 -20.41 4.82 1.14
C ASP A 61 -19.80 3.80 0.17
N LEU A 62 -18.55 3.43 0.42
CA LEU A 62 -17.75 2.46 -0.33
C LEU A 62 -17.48 1.20 0.51
N ARG A 63 -18.28 0.94 1.56
CA ARG A 63 -18.08 -0.22 2.43
C ARG A 63 -18.04 -1.50 1.62
N ARG A 64 -16.99 -2.30 1.82
CA ARG A 64 -16.77 -3.57 1.11
C ARG A 64 -16.76 -3.46 -0.42
N ALA A 65 -16.61 -2.26 -0.99
CA ALA A 65 -16.41 -2.12 -2.43
C ALA A 65 -15.09 -2.79 -2.84
N ASN A 66 -15.06 -3.35 -4.04
CA ASN A 66 -13.83 -3.88 -4.61
C ASN A 66 -13.22 -2.85 -5.57
N LEU A 67 -12.25 -2.08 -5.07
CA LEU A 67 -11.48 -1.06 -5.77
C LEU A 67 -10.05 -1.55 -6.11
N SER A 68 -9.84 -2.87 -6.14
CA SER A 68 -8.50 -3.43 -6.39
C SER A 68 -7.98 -2.94 -7.74
N GLN A 69 -6.73 -2.46 -7.77
CA GLN A 69 -6.07 -1.87 -8.94
C GLN A 69 -6.77 -0.65 -9.55
N ALA A 70 -7.75 -0.04 -8.87
CA ALA A 70 -8.38 1.18 -9.35
C ALA A 70 -7.40 2.37 -9.34
N ASP A 71 -7.54 3.29 -10.29
CA ASP A 71 -6.84 4.57 -10.28
C ASP A 71 -7.70 5.62 -9.59
N LEU A 72 -7.40 5.92 -8.33
CA LEU A 72 -8.03 6.95 -7.50
C LEU A 72 -7.11 8.17 -7.33
N SER A 73 -6.09 8.33 -8.18
CA SER A 73 -5.12 9.40 -8.00
C SER A 73 -5.79 10.78 -8.02
N GLY A 74 -5.46 11.61 -7.03
CA GLY A 74 -6.08 12.93 -6.83
C GLY A 74 -7.58 12.94 -6.51
N ALA A 75 -8.22 11.80 -6.23
CA ALA A 75 -9.63 11.74 -5.87
C ALA A 75 -9.90 12.41 -4.50
N ASP A 76 -11.09 13.00 -4.34
CA ASP A 76 -11.56 13.58 -3.08
C ASP A 76 -12.49 12.60 -2.36
N LEU A 77 -11.96 11.93 -1.33
CA LEU A 77 -12.63 10.91 -0.52
C LEU A 77 -12.88 11.41 0.92
N ARG A 78 -12.91 12.74 1.14
CA ARG A 78 -13.10 13.31 2.48
C ARG A 78 -14.38 12.76 3.12
N GLY A 79 -14.25 12.20 4.34
CA GLY A 79 -15.35 11.62 5.09
C GLY A 79 -16.00 10.37 4.46
N ALA A 80 -15.43 9.78 3.40
CA ALA A 80 -15.96 8.58 2.78
C ALA A 80 -15.85 7.37 3.71
N ASN A 81 -16.77 6.41 3.58
CA ASN A 81 -16.74 5.15 4.32
C ASN A 81 -16.19 4.02 3.45
N LEU A 82 -14.94 3.64 3.66
CA LEU A 82 -14.22 2.56 2.97
C LEU A 82 -14.06 1.31 3.84
N ALA A 83 -14.85 1.17 4.91
CA ALA A 83 -14.66 0.07 5.86
C ALA A 83 -14.79 -1.30 5.17
N GLY A 84 -13.73 -2.11 5.29
CA GLY A 84 -13.62 -3.43 4.65
C GLY A 84 -13.51 -3.41 3.12
N ALA A 85 -13.26 -2.25 2.49
CA ALA A 85 -13.05 -2.17 1.04
C ALA A 85 -11.73 -2.85 0.62
N SER A 86 -11.71 -3.41 -0.59
CA SER A 86 -10.48 -3.92 -1.19
C SER A 86 -9.84 -2.84 -2.05
N LEU A 87 -8.70 -2.31 -1.63
CA LEU A 87 -7.88 -1.32 -2.32
C LEU A 87 -6.52 -1.92 -2.73
N ASN A 88 -6.43 -3.26 -2.83
CA ASN A 88 -5.18 -3.93 -3.16
C ASN A 88 -4.61 -3.38 -4.46
N SER A 89 -3.35 -2.95 -4.43
CA SER A 89 -2.64 -2.37 -5.58
C SER A 89 -3.31 -1.13 -6.19
N ALA A 90 -4.24 -0.46 -5.49
CA ALA A 90 -4.89 0.75 -5.97
C ALA A 90 -3.93 1.94 -5.94
N ASN A 91 -4.10 2.86 -6.89
CA ASN A 91 -3.36 4.12 -6.91
C ASN A 91 -4.15 5.22 -6.18
N LEU A 92 -3.74 5.59 -4.98
CA LEU A 92 -4.33 6.66 -4.16
C LEU A 92 -3.43 7.91 -4.13
N SER A 93 -2.43 8.01 -5.00
CA SER A 93 -1.44 9.09 -4.98
C SER A 93 -2.13 10.45 -5.07
N GLY A 94 -1.85 11.35 -4.12
CA GLY A 94 -2.46 12.67 -4.05
C GLY A 94 -3.93 12.71 -3.63
N ALA A 95 -4.57 11.56 -3.34
CA ALA A 95 -5.97 11.52 -2.93
C ALA A 95 -6.17 12.17 -1.55
N ASN A 96 -7.35 12.74 -1.33
CA ASN A 96 -7.74 13.32 -0.04
C ASN A 96 -8.67 12.39 0.74
N LEU A 97 -8.15 11.72 1.76
CA LEU A 97 -8.85 10.79 2.64
C LEU A 97 -9.09 11.39 4.03
N MET A 98 -9.04 12.73 4.19
CA MET A 98 -9.22 13.36 5.48
C MET A 98 -10.57 12.98 6.11
N GLY A 99 -10.54 12.43 7.32
CA GLY A 99 -11.73 11.94 8.04
C GLY A 99 -12.40 10.69 7.45
N ALA A 100 -11.79 10.03 6.47
CA ALA A 100 -12.34 8.80 5.88
C ALA A 100 -12.21 7.59 6.83
N ASP A 101 -13.13 6.64 6.71
CA ASP A 101 -13.10 5.40 7.48
C ASP A 101 -12.54 4.25 6.65
N LEU A 102 -11.29 3.83 6.89
CA LEU A 102 -10.62 2.70 6.23
C LEU A 102 -10.47 1.49 7.15
N ALA A 103 -11.28 1.37 8.20
CA ALA A 103 -11.16 0.24 9.13
C ALA A 103 -11.31 -1.11 8.39
N ALA A 104 -10.39 -2.03 8.67
CA ALA A 104 -10.28 -3.33 8.01
C ALA A 104 -10.18 -3.29 6.47
N ALA A 105 -9.84 -2.14 5.87
CA ALA A 105 -9.61 -2.05 4.43
C ALA A 105 -8.31 -2.76 4.04
N ASP A 106 -8.29 -3.35 2.84
CA ASP A 106 -7.10 -3.98 2.28
C ASP A 106 -6.35 -3.00 1.37
N LEU A 107 -5.33 -2.35 1.90
CA LEU A 107 -4.44 -1.40 1.21
C LEU A 107 -3.12 -2.06 0.78
N ARG A 108 -3.02 -3.39 0.77
CA ARG A 108 -1.76 -4.05 0.41
C ARG A 108 -1.31 -3.62 -0.99
N ASN A 109 -0.03 -3.29 -1.12
CA ASN A 109 0.57 -2.78 -2.35
C ASN A 109 -0.05 -1.48 -2.91
N ALA A 110 -0.87 -0.76 -2.14
CA ALA A 110 -1.45 0.50 -2.60
C ALA A 110 -0.39 1.62 -2.67
N TYR A 111 -0.58 2.55 -3.60
CA TYR A 111 0.29 3.72 -3.76
C TYR A 111 -0.34 4.93 -3.06
N LEU A 112 0.24 5.37 -1.95
CA LEU A 112 -0.25 6.42 -1.06
C LEU A 112 0.60 7.71 -1.09
N THR A 113 1.45 7.88 -2.11
CA THR A 113 2.34 9.03 -2.22
C THR A 113 1.54 10.33 -2.22
N ASN A 114 1.85 11.24 -1.29
CA ASN A 114 1.14 12.51 -1.10
C ASN A 114 -0.37 12.37 -0.78
N THR A 115 -0.81 11.22 -0.27
CA THR A 115 -2.20 11.04 0.17
C THR A 115 -2.45 11.74 1.51
N TYR A 116 -3.56 12.48 1.61
CA TYR A 116 -3.93 13.18 2.85
C TYR A 116 -4.80 12.28 3.74
N LEU A 117 -4.25 11.79 4.86
CA LEU A 117 -4.92 10.85 5.78
C LEU A 117 -5.25 11.46 7.15
N TRP A 118 -5.24 12.79 7.30
CA TRP A 118 -5.51 13.42 8.59
C TRP A 118 -6.90 13.03 9.12
N GLY A 119 -6.95 12.45 10.32
CA GLY A 119 -8.21 12.00 10.93
C GLY A 119 -8.84 10.79 10.25
N ALA A 120 -8.17 10.15 9.28
CA ALA A 120 -8.61 8.90 8.71
C ALA A 120 -8.47 7.76 9.71
N ARG A 121 -9.43 6.84 9.73
CA ARG A 121 -9.42 5.68 10.62
C ARG A 121 -8.82 4.47 9.90
N LEU A 122 -7.76 3.88 10.45
CA LEU A 122 -7.00 2.77 9.85
C LEU A 122 -7.01 1.51 10.73
N ASP A 123 -7.97 1.39 11.65
CA ASP A 123 -8.05 0.27 12.58
C ASP A 123 -8.07 -1.06 11.81
N ASN A 124 -7.08 -1.93 12.06
CA ASN A 124 -6.93 -3.23 11.39
C ASN A 124 -6.80 -3.16 9.85
N ALA A 125 -6.45 -2.01 9.27
CA ALA A 125 -6.19 -1.92 7.85
C ALA A 125 -4.94 -2.73 7.47
N LEU A 126 -5.01 -3.48 6.36
CA LEU A 126 -3.88 -4.26 5.85
C LEU A 126 -3.04 -3.39 4.93
N MET A 127 -1.83 -3.01 5.34
CA MET A 127 -0.97 -2.08 4.59
C MET A 127 0.35 -2.71 4.12
N GLN A 128 0.48 -4.03 4.11
CA GLN A 128 1.72 -4.69 3.69
C GLN A 128 2.06 -4.32 2.24
N GLY A 129 3.27 -3.83 1.99
CA GLY A 129 3.69 -3.38 0.66
C GLY A 129 3.10 -2.05 0.20
N ALA A 130 2.26 -1.38 1.00
CA ALA A 130 1.77 -0.05 0.66
C ALA A 130 2.93 0.96 0.67
N VAL A 131 3.02 1.83 -0.33
CA VAL A 131 4.13 2.79 -0.47
C VAL A 131 3.62 4.22 -0.33
N GLY A 132 4.47 5.16 0.11
CA GLY A 132 4.14 6.60 0.09
C GLY A 132 3.31 7.15 1.26
N PHE A 133 2.98 6.34 2.27
CA PHE A 133 2.28 6.80 3.48
C PHE A 133 3.15 7.75 4.32
N ALA A 134 2.76 9.02 4.43
CA ALA A 134 3.41 10.00 5.31
C ALA A 134 2.80 9.95 6.72
N ASN A 135 3.55 9.43 7.69
CA ASN A 135 3.22 9.59 9.11
C ASN A 135 3.84 10.93 9.59
N PRO A 136 3.04 11.91 10.06
CA PRO A 136 3.56 13.22 10.47
C PRO A 136 4.46 13.18 11.71
N ASN A 137 4.43 12.07 12.47
CA ASN A 137 5.34 11.80 13.58
C ASN A 137 6.43 10.79 13.22
N ALA A 138 6.58 10.42 11.95
CA ALA A 138 7.64 9.52 11.54
C ALA A 138 9.00 10.16 11.78
N THR A 139 9.88 9.37 12.36
CA THR A 139 11.31 9.66 12.42
C THR A 139 12.03 8.92 11.29
N PRO A 140 13.27 9.30 10.94
CA PRO A 140 14.08 8.54 9.99
C PRO A 140 14.15 7.03 10.34
N GLU A 141 14.21 6.70 11.63
CA GLU A 141 14.23 5.31 12.12
C GLU A 141 12.93 4.54 11.82
N HIS A 142 11.77 5.20 11.87
CA HIS A 142 10.51 4.57 11.51
C HIS A 142 10.50 4.14 10.05
N PHE A 143 10.87 5.05 9.15
CA PHE A 143 10.95 4.74 7.73
C PHE A 143 12.04 3.71 7.43
N PHE A 144 13.17 3.75 8.14
CA PHE A 144 14.19 2.72 8.04
C PHE A 144 13.67 1.34 8.46
N ALA A 145 12.91 1.24 9.54
CA ALA A 145 12.30 -0.01 9.99
C ALA A 145 11.29 -0.56 8.98
N LEU A 146 10.46 0.31 8.39
CA LEU A 146 9.53 -0.07 7.32
C LEU A 146 10.29 -0.55 6.08
N GLY A 147 11.35 0.15 5.67
CA GLY A 147 12.20 -0.28 4.57
C GLY A 147 12.87 -1.64 4.81
N ALA A 148 13.34 -1.88 6.03
CA ALA A 148 13.89 -3.18 6.42
C ALA A 148 12.83 -4.30 6.41
N GLN A 149 11.60 -3.99 6.81
CA GLN A 149 10.48 -4.92 6.75
C GLN A 149 10.14 -5.28 5.29
N GLU A 150 10.00 -4.29 4.41
CA GLU A 150 9.75 -4.53 2.98
C GLU A 150 10.87 -5.35 2.32
N ALA A 151 12.13 -5.07 2.68
CA ALA A 151 13.27 -5.84 2.23
C ALA A 151 13.17 -7.32 2.65
N SER A 152 12.66 -7.61 3.86
CA SER A 152 12.45 -8.98 4.34
C SER A 152 11.40 -9.75 3.53
N TYR A 153 10.46 -9.03 2.89
CA TYR A 153 9.47 -9.58 1.98
C TYR A 153 9.93 -9.60 0.51
N ASN A 154 11.21 -9.33 0.24
CA ASN A 154 11.79 -9.17 -1.09
C ASN A 154 11.16 -8.02 -1.92
N ASN A 155 10.46 -7.09 -1.27
CA ASN A 155 9.94 -5.88 -1.92
C ASN A 155 11.02 -4.79 -1.94
N TYR A 156 12.05 -4.97 -2.78
CA TYR A 156 13.20 -4.09 -2.80
C TYR A 156 12.88 -2.67 -3.26
N ILE A 157 11.92 -2.49 -4.18
CA ILE A 157 11.49 -1.17 -4.66
C ILE A 157 10.80 -0.41 -3.52
N GLY A 158 9.82 -1.03 -2.85
CA GLY A 158 9.16 -0.42 -1.68
C GLY A 158 10.13 -0.11 -0.54
N ALA A 159 11.12 -1.00 -0.31
CA ALA A 159 12.18 -0.74 0.66
C ALA A 159 13.00 0.51 0.31
N ILE A 160 13.40 0.69 -0.96
CA ILE A 160 14.12 1.88 -1.43
C ILE A 160 13.29 3.15 -1.23
N ASP A 161 11.98 3.11 -1.50
CA ASP A 161 11.10 4.25 -1.31
C ASP A 161 11.05 4.69 0.16
N TYR A 162 10.98 3.75 1.09
CA TYR A 162 11.05 4.05 2.51
C TYR A 162 12.42 4.59 2.94
N TYR A 163 13.53 4.05 2.43
CA TYR A 163 14.84 4.63 2.70
C TYR A 163 14.98 6.04 2.14
N ASN A 164 14.39 6.33 0.97
CA ASN A 164 14.35 7.68 0.43
C ASN A 164 13.56 8.62 1.35
N GLN A 165 12.44 8.18 1.93
CA GLN A 165 11.68 8.98 2.91
C GLN A 165 12.47 9.23 4.20
N ALA A 166 13.22 8.23 4.70
CA ALA A 166 14.11 8.42 5.84
C ALA A 166 15.16 9.51 5.57
N LEU A 167 15.75 9.51 4.36
CA LEU A 167 16.76 10.47 3.93
C LEU A 167 16.20 11.86 3.61
N GLN A 168 14.91 11.97 3.30
CA GLN A 168 14.22 13.26 3.20
C GLN A 168 14.08 13.92 4.58
N LEU A 169 13.84 13.13 5.62
CA LEU A 169 13.74 13.63 6.99
C LEU A 169 15.13 13.97 7.59
N ASP A 170 16.11 13.10 7.37
CA ASP A 170 17.49 13.32 7.81
C ASP A 170 18.48 12.87 6.71
N PRO A 171 19.02 13.82 5.92
CA PRO A 171 20.00 13.53 4.88
C PRO A 171 21.34 12.96 5.40
N GLN A 172 21.59 12.97 6.71
CA GLN A 172 22.79 12.39 7.32
C GLN A 172 22.54 11.01 7.94
N PHE A 173 21.33 10.47 7.79
CA PHE A 173 20.92 9.20 8.37
C PHE A 173 21.59 8.01 7.66
N ALA A 174 22.84 7.73 8.05
CA ALA A 174 23.70 6.71 7.46
C ALA A 174 23.06 5.30 7.32
N PRO A 175 22.23 4.80 8.25
CA PRO A 175 21.58 3.50 8.10
C PRO A 175 20.71 3.40 6.84
N ALA A 176 19.97 4.47 6.47
CA ALA A 176 19.14 4.44 5.27
C ALA A 176 19.98 4.36 3.99
N TYR A 177 21.14 5.01 3.92
CA TYR A 177 22.08 4.81 2.81
C TYR A 177 22.56 3.36 2.73
N LEU A 178 22.94 2.72 3.84
CA LEU A 178 23.33 1.31 3.83
C LEU A 178 22.20 0.40 3.36
N GLY A 179 21.00 0.56 3.93
CA GLY A 179 19.81 -0.21 3.55
C GLY A 179 19.49 -0.06 2.07
N ARG A 180 19.47 1.18 1.57
CA ARG A 180 19.21 1.50 0.16
C ARG A 180 20.28 0.94 -0.77
N GLY A 181 21.56 1.03 -0.40
CA GLY A 181 22.66 0.46 -1.17
C GLY A 181 22.56 -1.06 -1.31
N ILE A 182 22.16 -1.76 -0.25
CA ILE A 182 21.90 -3.21 -0.29
C ILE A 182 20.74 -3.52 -1.25
N MET A 183 19.62 -2.78 -1.18
CA MET A 183 18.48 -3.00 -2.08
C MET A 183 18.84 -2.73 -3.54
N ARG A 184 19.60 -1.67 -3.82
CA ARG A 184 20.12 -1.36 -5.17
C ARG A 184 21.00 -2.47 -5.71
N HIS A 185 21.84 -3.08 -4.87
CA HIS A 185 22.62 -4.25 -5.25
C HIS A 185 21.74 -5.43 -5.67
N TYR A 186 20.68 -5.76 -4.89
CA TYR A 186 19.71 -6.79 -5.27
C TYR A 186 18.97 -6.48 -6.58
N LEU A 187 18.76 -5.20 -6.89
CA LEU A 187 18.20 -4.73 -8.16
C LEU A 187 19.24 -4.54 -9.28
N THR A 188 20.48 -4.99 -9.10
CA THR A 188 21.60 -4.87 -10.05
C THR A 188 22.06 -3.43 -10.38
N ASP A 189 21.59 -2.42 -9.62
CA ASP A 189 22.11 -1.05 -9.65
C ASP A 189 23.41 -0.95 -8.83
N LEU A 190 24.47 -1.53 -9.38
CA LEU A 190 25.80 -1.53 -8.75
C LEU A 190 26.37 -0.11 -8.57
N PRO A 191 26.28 0.82 -9.54
CA PRO A 191 26.77 2.18 -9.36
C PRO A 191 26.07 2.90 -8.20
N GLY A 192 24.74 2.81 -8.12
CA GLY A 192 23.97 3.42 -7.05
C GLY A 192 24.23 2.78 -5.69
N ALA A 193 24.47 1.46 -5.65
CA ALA A 193 24.85 0.76 -4.42
C ALA A 193 26.22 1.20 -3.88
N VAL A 194 27.23 1.34 -4.75
CA VAL A 194 28.56 1.81 -4.38
C VAL A 194 28.51 3.26 -3.90
N GLN A 195 27.75 4.12 -4.58
CA GLN A 195 27.56 5.51 -4.17
C GLN A 195 26.98 5.60 -2.75
N ASP A 196 25.93 4.85 -2.46
CA ASP A 196 25.30 4.83 -1.14
C ASP A 196 26.24 4.31 -0.05
N ALA A 197 27.03 3.27 -0.33
CA ALA A 197 28.03 2.76 0.61
C ALA A 197 29.13 3.80 0.93
N GLN A 198 29.58 4.56 -0.07
CA GLN A 198 30.56 5.62 0.12
C GLN A 198 29.99 6.77 0.98
N ILE A 199 28.74 7.17 0.74
CA ILE A 199 28.06 8.22 1.51
C ILE A 199 27.87 7.76 2.97
N ALA A 200 27.36 6.55 3.18
CA ALA A 200 27.19 5.99 4.52
C ALA A 200 28.50 5.97 5.31
N ARG A 201 29.60 5.55 4.66
CA ARG A 201 30.93 5.54 5.29
C ARG A 201 31.35 6.93 5.76
N ARG A 202 31.14 7.96 4.94
CA ARG A 202 31.48 9.35 5.29
C ARG A 202 30.75 9.78 6.57
N PHE A 203 29.43 9.57 6.64
CA PHE A 203 28.63 9.95 7.81
C PHE A 203 28.92 9.10 9.06
N LEU A 204 29.31 7.84 8.91
CA LEU A 204 29.77 7.01 10.04
C LEU A 204 31.13 7.48 10.59
N SER A 205 32.03 7.93 9.72
CA SER A 205 33.38 8.38 10.11
C SER A 205 33.40 9.77 10.77
N SER A 206 32.40 10.62 10.53
CA SER A 206 32.34 12.00 11.07
C SER A 206 31.79 12.09 12.50
N GLY A 207 31.58 10.98 13.21
CA GLY A 207 31.25 10.95 14.65
C GLY A 207 29.77 11.04 15.02
N GLY A 208 28.84 10.96 14.05
CA GLY A 208 27.39 11.09 14.29
C GLY A 208 26.74 9.93 15.06
N MET A 209 27.41 8.78 15.22
CA MET A 209 26.81 7.58 15.80
C MET A 209 27.29 7.31 17.24
N LYS A 210 27.30 8.32 18.12
CA LYS A 210 27.61 8.12 19.55
C LYS A 210 26.42 7.72 20.42
N ARG A 211 25.17 7.75 19.93
CA ARG A 211 24.03 7.28 20.73
C ARG A 211 22.99 6.64 19.82
N ARG A 212 22.56 5.43 20.19
CA ARG A 212 21.39 4.69 19.66
C ARG A 212 21.60 3.99 18.31
N PHE A 213 22.29 2.86 18.27
CA PHE A 213 21.79 1.72 17.47
C PHE A 213 22.48 0.42 17.89
N ALA A 214 21.69 -0.52 18.41
CA ALA A 214 22.00 -1.94 18.42
C ALA A 214 21.11 -2.55 17.32
N PRO A 215 21.68 -2.94 16.16
CA PRO A 215 20.85 -3.39 15.04
C PRO A 215 20.31 -4.82 15.31
N PRO A 216 19.04 -5.12 15.02
CA PRO A 216 18.52 -6.48 15.05
C PRO A 216 18.80 -7.13 13.68
N ILE A 217 20.05 -7.44 13.35
CA ILE A 217 20.40 -8.22 12.16
C ILE A 217 20.98 -9.54 12.62
N ASN A 218 20.08 -10.49 12.91
CA ASN A 218 20.44 -11.87 13.24
C ASN A 218 20.25 -12.81 12.03
N SER A 219 20.51 -12.32 10.81
CA SER A 219 20.60 -13.17 9.62
C SER A 219 22.02 -13.10 9.06
N SER A 220 22.62 -14.29 8.87
CA SER A 220 23.99 -14.48 8.37
C SER A 220 24.25 -13.82 7.01
N ALA A 221 23.19 -13.58 6.22
CA ALA A 221 23.24 -12.88 4.95
C ALA A 221 23.53 -11.37 5.09
N GLY A 222 22.92 -10.68 6.07
CA GLY A 222 23.09 -9.24 6.27
C GLY A 222 24.50 -8.85 6.77
N LEU A 223 25.09 -9.72 7.61
CA LEU A 223 26.47 -9.56 8.09
C LEU A 223 27.51 -9.79 6.96
N SER A 224 27.24 -10.73 6.05
CA SER A 224 28.08 -10.96 4.87
C SER A 224 28.01 -9.80 3.87
N ALA A 225 26.82 -9.27 3.57
CA ALA A 225 26.67 -8.13 2.66
C ALA A 225 27.34 -6.86 3.21
N CYS A 226 27.21 -6.59 4.52
CA CYS A 226 27.88 -5.47 5.17
C CYS A 226 29.42 -5.63 5.16
N ARG A 227 29.94 -6.85 5.38
CA ARG A 227 31.38 -7.14 5.28
C ARG A 227 31.92 -7.03 3.85
N ILE A 228 31.14 -7.43 2.85
CA ILE A 228 31.53 -7.34 1.43
C ILE A 228 31.56 -5.87 0.99
N LEU A 229 30.56 -5.07 1.37
CA LEU A 229 30.51 -3.64 1.05
C LEU A 229 31.62 -2.84 1.76
N VAL A 230 31.97 -3.20 3.01
CA VAL A 230 33.10 -2.58 3.71
C VAL A 230 34.45 -2.94 3.08
N ARG A 231 34.62 -4.18 2.58
CA ARG A 231 35.86 -4.62 1.89
C ARG A 231 36.00 -4.05 0.47
N ALA A 232 34.91 -3.87 -0.26
CA ALA A 232 34.93 -3.23 -1.58
C ALA A 232 35.30 -1.74 -1.51
N ALA A 233 35.15 -1.10 -0.35
CA ALA A 233 35.53 0.30 -0.14
C ALA A 233 37.01 0.51 0.27
N THR A 234 37.80 -0.58 0.38
CA THR A 234 39.22 -0.57 0.76
C THR A 234 40.18 -0.93 -0.38
N VAL A 235 39.70 -0.95 -1.63
CA VAL A 235 40.53 -1.06 -2.86
C VAL A 235 40.28 0.15 -3.73
#